data_AF-A0A5C6ATR3-F1
#
_entry.id   AF-A0A5C6ATR3-F1
#
_cell.length_a   1.000
_cell.length_b   1.000
_cell.length_c   1.000
_cell.angle_alpha   90.00
_cell.angle_beta   90.00
_cell.angle_gamma   90.00
#
_symmetry.space_group_name_H-M   'P 1'
#
loop_
_entity.id
_entity.type
_entity.pdbx_description
1 polymer ?
#
loop_
_entity_poly.entity_id
_entity_poly.type
_entity_poly.pdbx_seq_one_letter_code
_entity_poly.pdbx_strand_id
1 'polypeptide(L)'
;MQQRVWNFRGEQYLLLKSPPASGKSRALMFVALDKLHRQKLKQAIVVVPEKSIGASFGDTSLKEHGFFADWDVSPKWNLCNAPGTDGGKVDALGRFLRLAESPSPPAPLPEAGRGEPESFDRILVCTHATFRFAFEKFGVEAFDDRLIAVDEFHHVSVSEDNKLGEFVRELIERDQAHMIAMTGSYFRGDAAAVLMPEDERRFETVTYTYYEQLGGYKYLKKLDIGYYFYSGSYVDDLPKVLDENEKTIIHIPNVNSRESTQDKHKEVEHILETLGEWQGIECSMSRTGCCYDNAVMERFFWSLKHEWTKFETFADLRDAELSVFQYIETFYNSARIHQTLGYKTPNEFEDLHRMNLSS
;
A
#
# COMPACT_ATOMS: atom_id res chain seq x y z
N MET A 1 -1.76 -12.72 -7.80
CA MET A 1 -2.17 -12.40 -6.41
C MET A 1 -3.69 -12.51 -6.21
N GLN A 2 -4.52 -11.63 -6.79
CA GLN A 2 -5.98 -11.55 -6.52
C GLN A 2 -6.72 -12.89 -6.68
N GLN A 3 -6.44 -13.65 -7.75
CA GLN A 3 -7.01 -14.98 -7.97
C GLN A 3 -6.66 -15.98 -6.86
N ARG A 4 -5.44 -15.91 -6.30
CA ARG A 4 -5.01 -16.77 -5.19
C ARG A 4 -5.87 -16.48 -3.96
N VAL A 5 -6.04 -15.21 -3.62
CA VAL A 5 -6.90 -14.77 -2.50
C VAL A 5 -8.36 -15.20 -2.73
N TRP A 6 -8.87 -15.06 -3.95
CA TRP A 6 -10.22 -15.48 -4.32
C TRP A 6 -10.50 -16.98 -4.07
N ASN A 7 -9.50 -17.84 -4.27
CA ASN A 7 -9.65 -19.27 -4.01
C ASN A 7 -9.95 -19.58 -2.53
N PHE A 8 -9.51 -18.71 -1.62
CA PHE A 8 -9.73 -18.84 -0.18
C PHE A 8 -10.87 -17.93 0.34
N ARG A 9 -11.69 -17.35 -0.54
CA ARG A 9 -12.79 -16.43 -0.14
C ARG A 9 -13.79 -17.02 0.87
N GLY A 10 -13.90 -18.35 0.92
CA GLY A 10 -14.79 -19.08 1.83
C GLY A 10 -14.31 -19.09 3.28
N GLU A 11 -13.02 -18.85 3.52
CA GLU A 11 -12.44 -18.88 4.87
C GLU A 11 -12.95 -17.71 5.70
N GLN A 12 -13.31 -17.97 6.96
CA GLN A 12 -13.81 -16.96 7.89
C GLN A 12 -12.72 -15.93 8.24
N TYR A 13 -11.50 -16.40 8.44
CA TYR A 13 -10.33 -15.62 8.84
C TYR A 13 -9.23 -15.76 7.78
N LEU A 14 -8.90 -14.66 7.09
CA LEU A 14 -7.87 -14.63 6.05
C LEU A 14 -6.75 -13.67 6.42
N LEU A 15 -5.50 -14.14 6.31
CA LEU A 15 -4.31 -13.31 6.46
C LEU A 15 -3.60 -13.17 5.12
N LEU A 16 -3.72 -12.01 4.49
CA LEU A 16 -3.05 -11.68 3.24
C LEU A 16 -1.70 -11.02 3.52
N LYS A 17 -0.62 -11.74 3.26
CA LYS A 17 0.74 -11.21 3.26
C LYS A 17 1.10 -10.91 1.81
N SER A 18 1.32 -9.64 1.46
CA SER A 18 1.77 -9.28 0.10
C SER A 18 2.37 -7.88 0.02
N PRO A 19 3.35 -7.64 -0.88
CA PRO A 19 4.02 -6.35 -0.97
C PRO A 19 3.06 -5.19 -1.27
N PRO A 20 3.50 -3.95 -1.00
CA PRO A 20 2.85 -2.75 -1.51
C PRO A 20 2.58 -2.82 -3.03
N ALA A 21 1.53 -2.13 -3.47
CA ALA A 21 1.10 -2.10 -4.89
C ALA A 21 0.78 -3.46 -5.55
N SER A 22 0.75 -4.57 -4.81
CA SER A 22 0.41 -5.90 -5.35
C SER A 22 -1.09 -6.10 -5.66
N GLY A 23 -1.92 -5.10 -5.37
CA GLY A 23 -3.37 -5.12 -5.59
C GLY A 23 -4.21 -5.64 -4.42
N LYS A 24 -3.71 -5.52 -3.17
CA LYS A 24 -4.37 -5.97 -1.93
C LYS A 24 -5.81 -5.47 -1.79
N SER A 25 -6.02 -4.16 -1.98
CA SER A 25 -7.35 -3.54 -1.89
C SER A 25 -8.34 -4.20 -2.84
N ARG A 26 -7.93 -4.43 -4.09
CA ARG A 26 -8.75 -5.12 -5.10
C ARG A 26 -9.08 -6.56 -4.69
N ALA A 27 -8.12 -7.30 -4.15
CA ALA A 27 -8.34 -8.66 -3.66
C ALA A 27 -9.36 -8.69 -2.50
N LEU A 28 -9.27 -7.75 -1.56
CA LEU A 28 -10.24 -7.57 -0.49
C LEU A 28 -11.64 -7.30 -1.04
N MET A 29 -11.78 -6.39 -2.02
CA MET A 29 -13.09 -6.04 -2.58
C MET A 29 -13.81 -7.26 -3.14
N PHE A 30 -13.11 -8.12 -3.89
CA PHE A 30 -13.69 -9.35 -4.41
C PHE A 30 -14.18 -10.26 -3.29
N VAL A 31 -13.33 -10.56 -2.30
CA VAL A 31 -13.70 -11.44 -1.19
C VAL A 31 -14.84 -10.86 -0.36
N ALA A 32 -14.81 -9.54 -0.10
CA ALA A 32 -15.83 -8.85 0.65
C ALA A 32 -17.20 -8.92 -0.05
N LEU A 33 -17.24 -8.72 -1.37
CA LEU A 33 -18.49 -8.87 -2.14
C LEU A 33 -19.00 -10.32 -2.12
N ASP A 34 -18.13 -11.33 -2.20
CA ASP A 34 -18.56 -12.73 -2.04
C ASP A 34 -19.14 -12.98 -0.64
N LYS A 35 -18.49 -12.44 0.40
CA LYS A 35 -18.97 -12.54 1.79
C LYS A 35 -20.34 -11.88 2.00
N LEU A 36 -20.56 -10.71 1.39
CA LEU A 36 -21.83 -9.99 1.47
C LEU A 36 -22.94 -10.68 0.66
N HIS A 37 -22.70 -11.01 -0.61
CA HIS A 37 -23.72 -11.54 -1.51
C HIS A 37 -24.02 -13.03 -1.29
N ARG A 38 -23.00 -13.85 -1.02
CA ARG A 38 -23.13 -15.32 -1.02
C ARG A 38 -23.03 -15.93 0.37
N GLN A 39 -22.20 -15.35 1.24
CA GLN A 39 -22.07 -15.80 2.63
C GLN A 39 -23.01 -15.05 3.59
N LYS A 40 -23.81 -14.11 3.06
CA LYS A 40 -24.91 -13.41 3.75
C LYS A 40 -24.48 -12.59 4.97
N LEU A 41 -23.25 -12.10 5.00
CA LEU A 41 -22.84 -11.15 6.02
C LEU A 41 -23.66 -9.86 5.91
N LYS A 42 -23.95 -9.26 7.07
CA LYS A 42 -24.74 -8.03 7.19
C LYS A 42 -24.06 -6.88 6.45
N GLN A 43 -22.79 -6.63 6.79
CA GLN A 43 -22.01 -5.46 6.38
C GLN A 43 -20.50 -5.78 6.35
N ALA A 44 -19.73 -4.95 5.65
CA ALA A 44 -18.27 -4.97 5.63
C ALA A 44 -17.71 -3.63 6.15
N ILE A 45 -16.72 -3.72 7.03
CA ILE A 45 -16.04 -2.58 7.64
C ILE A 45 -14.56 -2.69 7.27
N VAL A 46 -14.09 -1.78 6.43
CA VAL A 46 -12.70 -1.65 6.04
C VAL A 46 -12.00 -0.65 6.96
N VAL A 47 -10.93 -1.10 7.59
CA VAL A 47 -10.20 -0.40 8.64
C VAL A 47 -8.80 -0.14 8.10
N VAL A 48 -8.45 1.14 7.92
CA VAL A 48 -7.19 1.59 7.31
C VAL A 48 -6.36 2.43 8.29
N PRO A 49 -5.03 2.50 8.18
CA PRO A 49 -4.23 3.25 9.16
C PRO A 49 -4.48 4.76 9.10
N GLU A 50 -4.59 5.32 7.89
CA GLU A 50 -4.75 6.76 7.67
C GLU A 50 -5.69 7.09 6.50
N LYS A 51 -6.09 8.37 6.41
CA LYS A 51 -7.12 8.83 5.47
C LYS A 51 -6.72 8.70 4.00
N SER A 52 -5.45 8.98 3.69
CA SER A 52 -4.82 8.87 2.36
C SER A 52 -5.03 7.50 1.75
N ILE A 53 -4.93 6.44 2.55
CA ILE A 53 -5.08 5.05 2.09
C ILE A 53 -6.55 4.70 1.84
N GLY A 54 -7.49 5.34 2.55
CA GLY A 54 -8.93 5.13 2.36
C GLY A 54 -9.44 5.42 0.95
N ALA A 55 -8.72 6.25 0.17
CA ALA A 55 -9.04 6.50 -1.24
C ALA A 55 -8.93 5.24 -2.11
N SER A 56 -8.02 4.31 -1.78
CA SER A 56 -7.83 3.05 -2.51
C SER A 56 -9.01 2.07 -2.35
N PHE A 57 -9.93 2.36 -1.43
CA PHE A 57 -11.16 1.60 -1.16
C PHE A 57 -12.43 2.36 -1.59
N GLY A 58 -12.30 3.40 -2.40
CA GLY A 58 -13.45 4.08 -3.02
C GLY A 58 -14.14 3.23 -4.08
N ASP A 59 -15.22 3.78 -4.64
CA ASP A 59 -16.09 3.12 -5.61
C ASP A 59 -15.32 2.53 -6.80
N THR A 60 -15.72 1.35 -7.25
CA THR A 60 -15.16 0.72 -8.45
C THR A 60 -16.18 -0.14 -9.20
N SER A 61 -16.33 0.14 -10.50
CA SER A 61 -17.10 -0.65 -11.47
C SER A 61 -16.44 -2.00 -11.80
N LEU A 62 -16.60 -3.00 -10.93
CA LEU A 62 -16.05 -4.33 -11.15
C LEU A 62 -16.87 -5.15 -12.18
N LYS A 63 -18.16 -4.84 -12.35
CA LYS A 63 -19.02 -5.50 -13.35
C LYS A 63 -18.57 -5.23 -14.78
N GLU A 64 -18.04 -4.04 -15.07
CA GLU A 64 -17.47 -3.69 -16.38
C GLU A 64 -16.31 -4.62 -16.78
N HIS A 65 -15.67 -5.25 -15.79
CA HIS A 65 -14.57 -6.19 -15.97
C HIS A 65 -15.00 -7.66 -15.78
N GLY A 66 -16.30 -7.95 -15.83
CA GLY A 66 -16.84 -9.31 -15.78
C GLY A 66 -16.98 -9.91 -14.37
N PHE A 67 -16.85 -9.09 -13.31
CA PHE A 67 -17.23 -9.52 -11.96
C PHE A 67 -18.75 -9.40 -11.75
N PHE A 68 -19.29 -9.98 -10.67
CA PHE A 68 -20.75 -10.10 -10.50
C PHE A 68 -21.43 -8.95 -9.75
N ALA A 69 -20.66 -8.08 -9.10
CA ALA A 69 -21.15 -6.96 -8.31
C ALA A 69 -20.12 -5.83 -8.34
N ASP A 70 -20.55 -4.58 -8.20
CA ASP A 70 -19.64 -3.44 -8.07
C ASP A 70 -19.22 -3.24 -6.62
N TRP A 71 -18.08 -2.58 -6.42
CA TRP A 71 -17.69 -2.11 -5.12
C TRP A 71 -18.19 -0.67 -4.96
N ASP A 72 -19.18 -0.45 -4.10
CA ASP A 72 -19.76 0.87 -3.86
C ASP A 72 -19.70 1.21 -2.36
N VAL A 73 -19.05 2.34 -2.08
CA VAL A 73 -18.93 2.92 -0.75
C VAL A 73 -19.60 4.29 -0.79
N SER A 74 -20.91 4.30 -0.53
CA SER A 74 -21.68 5.51 -0.29
C SER A 74 -20.86 6.58 0.43
N PRO A 75 -20.76 7.82 -0.09
CA PRO A 75 -19.87 8.85 0.43
C PRO A 75 -20.02 9.12 1.95
N LYS A 76 -21.23 8.93 2.49
CA LYS A 76 -21.52 9.06 3.93
C LYS A 76 -20.86 7.99 4.82
N TRP A 77 -20.47 6.84 4.27
CA TRP A 77 -19.77 5.75 4.96
C TRP A 77 -18.28 5.68 4.67
N ASN A 78 -17.76 6.56 3.81
CA ASN A 78 -16.33 6.79 3.75
C ASN A 78 -15.93 7.81 4.83
N LEU A 79 -15.72 7.32 6.05
CA LEU A 79 -15.36 8.13 7.20
C LEU A 79 -13.93 8.68 7.11
N CYS A 80 -13.13 8.26 6.13
CA CYS A 80 -11.81 8.84 5.86
C CYS A 80 -11.95 10.24 5.23
N ASN A 81 -12.91 10.39 4.32
CA ASN A 81 -13.12 11.59 3.51
C ASN A 81 -14.19 12.54 4.08
N ALA A 82 -15.10 12.06 4.94
CA ALA A 82 -16.17 12.89 5.46
C ALA A 82 -15.66 14.02 6.38
N PRO A 83 -16.02 15.31 6.11
CA PRO A 83 -15.87 16.37 7.10
C PRO A 83 -16.74 16.02 8.30
N GLY A 84 -16.22 16.19 9.52
CA GLY A 84 -16.92 15.75 10.73
C GLY A 84 -18.33 16.33 10.79
N THR A 85 -19.34 15.48 10.63
CA THR A 85 -20.75 15.85 10.85
C THR A 85 -21.10 15.71 12.34
N ASP A 86 -22.22 16.31 12.74
CA ASP A 86 -22.70 16.30 14.12
C ASP A 86 -22.74 14.86 14.70
N GLY A 87 -21.98 14.67 15.80
CA GLY A 87 -21.77 13.37 16.49
C GLY A 87 -20.41 12.70 16.22
N GLY A 88 -19.64 13.14 15.23
CA GLY A 88 -18.31 12.59 14.95
C GLY A 88 -18.29 11.19 14.32
N LYS A 89 -17.08 10.72 13.97
CA LYS A 89 -16.89 9.49 13.16
C LYS A 89 -17.30 8.21 13.88
N VAL A 90 -17.10 8.15 15.19
CA VAL A 90 -17.47 6.99 16.01
C VAL A 90 -19.00 6.80 16.03
N ASP A 91 -19.75 7.89 16.17
CA ASP A 91 -21.21 7.81 16.13
C ASP A 91 -21.74 7.51 14.73
N ALA A 92 -21.04 7.96 13.68
CA ALA A 92 -21.34 7.55 12.31
C ALA A 92 -21.19 6.04 12.12
N LEU A 93 -20.10 5.44 12.64
CA LEU A 93 -19.94 3.99 12.65
C LEU A 93 -21.07 3.30 13.43
N GLY A 94 -21.44 3.83 14.60
CA GLY A 94 -22.58 3.31 15.36
C GLY A 94 -23.90 3.37 14.60
N ARG A 95 -24.15 4.45 13.82
CA ARG A 95 -25.32 4.55 12.94
C ARG A 95 -25.28 3.49 11.85
N PHE A 96 -24.11 3.28 11.24
CA PHE A 96 -23.93 2.23 10.24
C PHE A 96 -24.25 0.84 10.80
N LEU A 97 -23.74 0.49 11.99
CA LEU A 97 -24.01 -0.81 12.62
C LEU A 97 -25.51 -1.05 12.83
N ARG A 98 -26.26 -0.02 13.25
CA ARG A 98 -27.71 -0.11 13.49
C ARG A 98 -28.56 -0.25 12.23
N LEU A 99 -28.03 0.05 11.03
CA LEU A 99 -28.80 -0.12 9.79
C LEU A 99 -29.18 -1.57 9.55
N ALA A 100 -28.26 -2.49 9.85
CA ALA A 100 -28.51 -3.92 9.71
C ALA A 100 -29.48 -4.48 10.76
N GLU A 101 -29.70 -3.75 11.86
CA GLU A 101 -30.60 -4.11 12.97
C GLU A 101 -31.98 -3.43 12.84
N SER A 102 -32.17 -2.60 11.79
CA SER A 102 -33.42 -1.87 11.54
C SER A 102 -34.58 -2.82 11.22
N PRO A 103 -35.83 -2.50 11.60
CA PRO A 103 -37.02 -3.27 11.20
C PRO A 103 -37.23 -3.32 9.66
N SER A 104 -36.59 -2.41 8.93
CA SER A 104 -36.40 -2.47 7.49
C SER A 104 -34.90 -2.53 7.19
N PRO A 105 -34.25 -3.70 7.27
CA PRO A 105 -32.82 -3.82 6.97
C PRO A 105 -32.58 -3.53 5.48
N PRO A 106 -31.34 -3.20 5.06
CA PRO A 106 -31.02 -3.08 3.65
C PRO A 106 -31.49 -4.33 2.92
N ALA A 107 -32.19 -4.17 1.79
CA ALA A 107 -32.70 -5.29 1.01
C ALA A 107 -31.58 -6.32 0.79
N PRO A 108 -31.88 -7.64 0.80
CA PRO A 108 -30.90 -8.64 0.40
C PRO A 108 -30.29 -8.20 -0.92
N LEU A 109 -28.97 -8.27 -1.02
CA LEU A 109 -28.32 -7.95 -2.29
C LEU A 109 -28.92 -8.87 -3.37
N PRO A 110 -29.31 -8.33 -4.53
CA PRO A 110 -29.86 -9.15 -5.59
C PRO A 110 -28.90 -10.29 -5.92
N GLU A 111 -29.46 -11.43 -6.33
CA GLU A 111 -28.64 -12.51 -6.84
C GLU A 111 -27.74 -11.98 -7.96
N ALA A 112 -26.44 -12.26 -7.84
CA ALA A 112 -25.40 -11.91 -8.78
C ALA A 112 -25.91 -12.00 -10.24
N GLY A 113 -26.01 -10.85 -10.92
CA GLY A 113 -26.40 -10.76 -12.34
C GLY A 113 -27.84 -10.36 -12.65
N ARG A 114 -28.70 -10.06 -11.66
CA ARG A 114 -29.99 -9.38 -11.92
C ARG A 114 -29.79 -7.87 -11.81
N GLY A 115 -30.05 -7.13 -12.89
CA GLY A 115 -29.84 -5.68 -13.01
C GLY A 115 -30.77 -4.79 -12.17
N GLU A 116 -31.02 -5.13 -10.92
CA GLU A 116 -31.75 -4.31 -9.97
C GLU A 116 -30.78 -3.33 -9.26
N PRO A 117 -31.23 -2.11 -8.92
CA PRO A 117 -30.40 -1.14 -8.21
C PRO A 117 -30.07 -1.65 -6.81
N GLU A 118 -28.79 -1.94 -6.57
CA GLU A 118 -28.25 -2.42 -5.30
C GLU A 118 -28.34 -1.28 -4.26
N SER A 119 -28.91 -1.54 -3.08
CA SER A 119 -29.02 -0.53 -2.02
C SER A 119 -27.71 -0.43 -1.22
N PHE A 120 -27.07 0.75 -1.30
CA PHE A 120 -25.65 1.05 -1.07
C PHE A 120 -25.18 1.37 0.37
N ASP A 121 -25.72 0.70 1.40
CA ASP A 121 -25.37 0.99 2.81
C ASP A 121 -24.76 -0.21 3.56
N ARG A 122 -23.92 -0.99 2.87
CA ARG A 122 -23.32 -2.23 3.43
C ARG A 122 -21.81 -2.19 3.61
N ILE A 123 -21.12 -1.19 3.07
CA ILE A 123 -19.68 -1.07 3.16
C ILE A 123 -19.33 0.27 3.84
N LEU A 124 -18.44 0.23 4.81
CA LEU A 124 -17.92 1.41 5.52
C LEU A 124 -16.40 1.37 5.52
N VAL A 125 -15.77 2.53 5.32
CA VAL A 125 -14.31 2.68 5.39
C VAL A 125 -13.98 3.67 6.50
N CYS A 126 -13.13 3.27 7.45
CA CYS A 126 -12.73 4.12 8.58
C CYS A 126 -11.27 3.91 8.98
N THR A 127 -10.74 4.81 9.82
CA THR A 127 -9.37 4.68 10.32
C THR A 127 -9.27 3.69 11.48
N HIS A 128 -8.08 3.14 11.73
CA HIS A 128 -7.78 2.30 12.91
C HIS A 128 -8.26 2.95 14.21
N ALA A 129 -7.98 4.24 14.39
CA ALA A 129 -8.43 4.98 15.56
C ALA A 129 -9.96 5.03 15.69
N THR A 130 -10.67 5.28 14.58
CA THR A 130 -12.15 5.34 14.58
C THR A 130 -12.74 3.98 14.94
N PHE A 131 -12.21 2.91 14.35
CA PHE A 131 -12.63 1.54 14.66
C PHE A 131 -12.37 1.20 16.13
N ARG A 132 -11.18 1.50 16.65
CA ARG A 132 -10.81 1.28 18.05
C ARG A 132 -11.82 1.91 19.02
N PHE A 133 -12.10 3.20 18.85
CA PHE A 133 -13.05 3.90 19.72
C PHE A 133 -14.49 3.41 19.56
N ALA A 134 -14.87 2.95 18.35
CA ALA A 134 -16.18 2.37 18.14
C ALA A 134 -16.30 0.98 18.81
N PHE A 135 -15.25 0.17 18.76
CA PHE A 135 -15.21 -1.13 19.42
C PHE A 135 -15.33 -0.98 20.93
N GLU A 136 -14.54 -0.08 21.54
CA GLU A 136 -14.64 0.25 22.98
C GLU A 136 -16.05 0.73 23.38
N LYS A 137 -16.72 1.48 22.49
CA LYS A 137 -18.02 2.09 22.77
C LYS A 137 -19.20 1.12 22.60
N PHE A 138 -19.17 0.26 21.59
CA PHE A 138 -20.31 -0.57 21.19
C PHE A 138 -20.18 -2.04 21.58
N GLY A 139 -18.98 -2.48 21.97
CA GLY A 139 -18.71 -3.88 22.32
C GLY A 139 -18.56 -4.78 21.09
N VAL A 140 -18.02 -5.97 21.31
CA VAL A 140 -17.73 -6.96 20.27
C VAL A 140 -19.01 -7.49 19.60
N GLU A 141 -20.11 -7.60 20.36
CA GLU A 141 -21.43 -8.08 19.90
C GLU A 141 -21.95 -7.25 18.72
N ALA A 142 -21.63 -5.94 18.71
CA ALA A 142 -22.10 -5.04 17.68
C ALA A 142 -21.50 -5.35 16.29
N PHE A 143 -20.47 -6.20 16.22
CA PHE A 143 -19.77 -6.59 15.01
C PHE A 143 -20.13 -8.00 14.52
N ASP A 144 -21.09 -8.69 15.16
CA ASP A 144 -21.54 -10.01 14.75
C ASP A 144 -22.12 -10.02 13.33
N ASP A 145 -21.91 -11.13 12.61
CA ASP A 145 -22.29 -11.37 11.22
C ASP A 145 -21.75 -10.33 10.23
N ARG A 146 -20.62 -9.69 10.54
CA ARG A 146 -19.99 -8.68 9.67
C ARG A 146 -18.58 -9.12 9.27
N LEU A 147 -18.13 -8.55 8.16
CA LEU A 147 -16.73 -8.63 7.76
C LEU A 147 -15.97 -7.45 8.34
N ILE A 148 -14.91 -7.72 9.09
CA ILE A 148 -13.92 -6.74 9.51
C ILE A 148 -12.67 -6.94 8.65
N ALA A 149 -12.29 -5.94 7.88
CA ALA A 149 -11.13 -6.04 7.01
C ALA A 149 -10.11 -4.98 7.39
N VAL A 150 -8.96 -5.40 7.90
CA VAL A 150 -7.94 -4.50 8.46
C VAL A 150 -6.75 -4.46 7.51
N ASP A 151 -6.50 -3.29 6.95
CA ASP A 151 -5.32 -3.01 6.11
C ASP A 151 -4.14 -2.54 6.97
N GLU A 152 -2.93 -2.76 6.48
CA GLU A 152 -1.69 -2.57 7.23
C GLU A 152 -1.79 -3.04 8.68
N PHE A 153 -2.27 -4.28 8.81
CA PHE A 153 -2.54 -4.97 10.06
C PHE A 153 -1.31 -4.99 10.99
N HIS A 154 -0.12 -4.83 10.43
CA HIS A 154 1.12 -4.76 11.19
C HIS A 154 1.24 -3.48 12.05
N HIS A 155 0.56 -2.37 11.73
CA HIS A 155 0.51 -1.19 12.61
C HIS A 155 -0.21 -1.46 13.93
N VAL A 156 -1.04 -2.50 13.98
CA VAL A 156 -1.77 -2.92 15.19
C VAL A 156 -0.81 -3.35 16.31
N SER A 157 0.35 -3.93 15.96
CA SER A 157 1.28 -4.48 16.95
C SER A 157 2.38 -3.50 17.40
N VAL A 158 2.52 -2.34 16.74
CA VAL A 158 3.65 -1.39 16.96
C VAL A 158 3.23 -0.13 17.73
N SER A 159 1.94 0.23 17.72
CA SER A 159 1.48 1.37 18.53
C SER A 159 1.57 1.07 20.03
N GLU A 160 2.02 2.04 20.83
CA GLU A 160 2.20 1.96 22.30
C GLU A 160 0.94 1.60 23.11
N ASP A 161 -0.21 1.37 22.47
CA ASP A 161 -1.45 0.83 23.05
C ASP A 161 -1.92 -0.40 22.23
N ASN A 162 -1.58 -1.61 22.68
CA ASN A 162 -1.89 -2.92 22.05
C ASN A 162 -3.40 -3.29 22.00
N LYS A 163 -4.30 -2.31 22.16
CA LYS A 163 -5.74 -2.50 22.31
C LYS A 163 -6.42 -3.10 21.07
N LEU A 164 -5.94 -2.77 19.87
CA LEU A 164 -6.54 -3.30 18.64
C LEU A 164 -6.18 -4.79 18.44
N GLY A 165 -5.05 -5.26 18.98
CA GLY A 165 -4.74 -6.70 19.06
C GLY A 165 -5.67 -7.43 20.03
N GLU A 166 -6.01 -6.82 21.17
CA GLU A 166 -7.03 -7.37 22.10
C GLU A 166 -8.39 -7.52 21.41
N PHE A 167 -8.83 -6.53 20.63
CA PHE A 167 -10.10 -6.59 19.91
C PHE A 167 -10.13 -7.67 18.84
N VAL A 168 -9.01 -7.89 18.15
CA VAL A 168 -8.86 -9.00 17.22
C VAL A 168 -9.05 -10.32 17.96
N ARG A 169 -8.42 -10.48 19.12
CA ARG A 169 -8.58 -11.69 19.94
C ARG A 169 -10.04 -11.88 20.38
N GLU A 170 -10.70 -10.82 20.85
CA GLU A 170 -12.13 -10.87 21.21
C GLU A 170 -13.02 -11.28 20.02
N LEU A 171 -12.76 -10.77 18.82
CA LEU A 171 -13.47 -11.16 17.60
C LEU A 171 -13.22 -12.63 17.21
N ILE A 172 -11.99 -13.12 17.40
CA ILE A 172 -11.61 -14.51 17.12
C ILE A 172 -12.24 -15.46 18.13
N GLU A 173 -12.19 -15.14 19.42
CA GLU A 173 -12.78 -15.91 20.51
C GLU A 173 -14.30 -15.98 20.40
N ARG A 174 -14.93 -14.87 19.99
CA ARG A 174 -16.38 -14.79 19.79
C ARG A 174 -16.86 -15.60 18.60
N ASP A 175 -16.05 -15.72 17.54
CA ASP A 175 -16.34 -16.57 16.37
C ASP A 175 -17.67 -16.26 15.68
N GLN A 176 -18.11 -14.99 15.70
CA GLN A 176 -19.34 -14.52 15.05
C GLN A 176 -19.07 -13.47 13.96
N ALA A 177 -17.82 -13.14 13.69
CA ALA A 177 -17.41 -12.21 12.63
C ALA A 177 -16.43 -12.88 11.67
N HIS A 178 -16.40 -12.39 10.43
CA HIS A 178 -15.37 -12.73 9.46
C HIS A 178 -14.27 -11.68 9.54
N MET A 179 -13.01 -12.08 9.36
CA MET A 179 -11.90 -11.14 9.33
C MET A 179 -10.97 -11.34 8.14
N ILE A 180 -10.54 -10.24 7.54
CA ILE A 180 -9.46 -10.22 6.55
C ILE A 180 -8.38 -9.26 7.07
N ALA A 181 -7.25 -9.81 7.50
CA ALA A 181 -6.08 -9.03 7.86
C ALA A 181 -5.15 -8.95 6.64
N MET A 182 -4.71 -7.77 6.27
CA MET A 182 -3.77 -7.56 5.17
C MET A 182 -2.52 -6.83 5.65
N THR A 183 -1.35 -7.25 5.18
CA THR A 183 -0.09 -6.60 5.52
C THR A 183 0.83 -6.48 4.31
N GLY A 184 1.44 -5.30 4.15
CA GLY A 184 2.51 -5.01 3.20
C GLY A 184 3.85 -5.67 3.49
N SER A 185 4.13 -5.94 4.77
CA SER A 185 5.46 -6.32 5.24
C SER A 185 5.63 -7.84 5.29
N TYR A 186 6.22 -8.39 4.23
CA TYR A 186 6.70 -9.77 4.22
C TYR A 186 7.94 -9.97 5.10
N PHE A 187 8.66 -8.87 5.39
CA PHE A 187 9.98 -8.87 5.98
C PHE A 187 10.10 -7.78 7.04
N ARG A 188 9.44 -7.98 8.19
CA ARG A 188 9.93 -7.33 9.42
C ARG A 188 11.18 -8.08 9.84
N GLY A 189 12.33 -7.40 9.87
CA GLY A 189 13.55 -7.92 10.52
C GLY A 189 13.36 -8.07 12.04
N ASP A 190 12.32 -7.44 12.56
CA ASP A 190 11.79 -7.51 13.89
C ASP A 190 10.83 -8.70 14.01
N ALA A 191 11.28 -9.74 14.73
CA ALA A 191 10.56 -10.97 15.05
C ALA A 191 9.28 -10.77 15.90
N ALA A 192 8.74 -9.55 15.97
CA ALA A 192 7.52 -9.24 16.68
C ALA A 192 6.32 -9.74 15.88
N ALA A 193 5.75 -10.85 16.33
CA ALA A 193 4.55 -11.42 15.74
C ALA A 193 3.39 -10.41 15.86
N VAL A 194 2.71 -10.12 14.74
CA VAL A 194 1.56 -9.21 14.71
C VAL A 194 0.37 -9.81 15.48
N LEU A 195 0.30 -11.14 15.51
CA LEU A 195 -0.62 -11.94 16.31
C LEU A 195 0.17 -12.95 17.13
N MET A 196 -0.39 -13.40 18.24
CA MET A 196 0.14 -14.57 18.92
C MET A 196 0.03 -15.81 18.00
N PRO A 197 0.97 -16.77 18.05
CA PRO A 197 0.94 -17.96 17.20
C PRO A 197 -0.37 -18.76 17.29
N GLU A 198 -1.04 -18.73 18.45
CA GLU A 198 -2.36 -19.31 18.68
C GLU A 198 -3.44 -18.65 17.81
N ASP A 199 -3.44 -17.32 17.76
CA ASP A 199 -4.41 -16.54 16.99
C ASP A 199 -4.10 -16.60 15.49
N GLU A 200 -2.83 -16.51 15.09
CA GLU A 200 -2.43 -16.61 13.68
C GLU A 200 -2.83 -17.96 13.07
N ARG A 201 -2.82 -19.05 13.85
CA ARG A 201 -3.28 -20.38 13.41
C ARG A 201 -4.77 -20.44 13.06
N ARG A 202 -5.57 -19.46 13.50
CA ARG A 202 -6.98 -19.34 13.11
C ARG A 202 -7.13 -18.76 11.71
N PHE A 203 -6.10 -18.13 11.15
CA PHE A 203 -6.12 -17.52 9.82
C PHE A 203 -5.58 -18.48 8.77
N GLU A 204 -6.33 -18.61 7.68
CA GLU A 204 -5.76 -19.14 6.44
C GLU A 204 -4.87 -18.06 5.82
N THR A 205 -3.58 -18.38 5.68
CA THR A 205 -2.58 -17.40 5.25
C THR A 205 -2.34 -17.47 3.75
N VAL A 206 -2.71 -16.41 3.04
CA VAL A 206 -2.40 -16.25 1.62
C VAL A 206 -1.13 -15.41 1.48
N THR A 207 -0.08 -16.09 1.04
CA THR A 207 1.24 -15.52 0.75
C THR A 207 1.32 -15.10 -0.71
N TYR A 208 1.71 -13.85 -0.99
CA TYR A 208 2.20 -13.44 -2.31
C TYR A 208 3.50 -12.67 -2.13
N THR A 209 4.59 -13.24 -2.63
CA THR A 209 5.93 -12.71 -2.38
C THR A 209 6.31 -11.61 -3.35
N TYR A 210 7.34 -10.85 -3.00
CA TYR A 210 7.92 -9.83 -3.87
C TYR A 210 8.46 -10.42 -5.18
N TYR A 211 9.13 -11.57 -5.12
CA TYR A 211 9.61 -12.26 -6.31
C TYR A 211 8.48 -12.66 -7.27
N GLU A 212 7.34 -13.10 -6.73
CA GLU A 212 6.16 -13.38 -7.54
C GLU A 212 5.59 -12.11 -8.18
N GLN A 213 5.59 -10.97 -7.47
CA GLN A 213 5.19 -9.68 -8.03
C GLN A 213 6.10 -9.26 -9.19
N LEU A 214 7.41 -9.29 -8.98
CA LEU A 214 8.41 -8.98 -10.01
C LEU A 214 8.30 -9.89 -11.22
N GLY A 215 8.13 -11.20 -11.02
CA GLY A 215 7.93 -12.15 -12.12
C GLY A 215 6.71 -11.82 -12.99
N GLY A 216 5.69 -11.20 -12.40
CA GLY A 216 4.49 -10.72 -13.08
C GLY A 216 4.68 -9.47 -13.95
N TYR A 217 5.71 -8.66 -13.71
CA TYR A 217 5.96 -7.47 -14.52
C TYR A 217 6.38 -7.83 -15.94
N LYS A 218 5.84 -7.14 -16.95
CA LYS A 218 6.15 -7.42 -18.36
C LYS A 218 7.59 -7.03 -18.71
N TYR A 219 8.06 -5.89 -18.20
CA TYR A 219 9.31 -5.27 -18.59
C TYR A 219 10.41 -5.37 -17.52
N LEU A 220 10.05 -5.31 -16.23
CA LEU A 220 10.99 -5.48 -15.12
C LEU A 220 11.04 -6.95 -14.67
N LYS A 221 11.78 -7.78 -15.42
CA LYS A 221 11.83 -9.24 -15.20
C LYS A 221 12.83 -9.70 -14.13
N LYS A 222 13.79 -8.85 -13.80
CA LYS A 222 14.80 -9.09 -12.77
C LYS A 222 14.98 -7.79 -12.00
N LEU A 223 14.85 -7.85 -10.68
CA LEU A 223 15.33 -6.81 -9.78
C LEU A 223 16.34 -7.52 -8.88
N ASP A 224 17.58 -7.05 -8.92
CA ASP A 224 18.63 -7.48 -8.03
C ASP A 224 18.99 -6.28 -7.16
N ILE A 225 19.01 -6.48 -5.85
CA ILE A 225 19.43 -5.46 -4.90
C ILE A 225 20.70 -5.99 -4.25
N GLY A 226 21.83 -5.47 -4.71
CA GLY A 226 23.15 -5.80 -4.21
C GLY A 226 23.66 -4.71 -3.30
N TYR A 227 24.23 -5.11 -2.16
CA TYR A 227 25.00 -4.20 -1.32
C TYR A 227 26.48 -4.43 -1.53
N TYR A 228 27.18 -3.34 -1.83
CA TYR A 228 28.61 -3.36 -2.04
C TYR A 228 29.30 -2.52 -0.98
N PHE A 229 30.18 -3.16 -0.21
CA PHE A 229 31.01 -2.46 0.76
C PHE A 229 32.27 -1.97 0.07
N TYR A 230 32.56 -0.68 0.24
CA TYR A 230 33.77 -0.05 -0.27
C TYR A 230 34.57 0.57 0.86
N SER A 231 35.88 0.72 0.66
CA SER A 231 36.78 1.42 1.57
C SER A 231 37.44 2.59 0.84
N GLY A 232 37.07 3.82 1.18
CA GLY A 232 37.54 5.02 0.47
C GLY A 232 36.40 5.73 -0.26
N SER A 233 36.65 6.19 -1.48
CA SER A 233 35.61 6.79 -2.33
C SER A 233 34.74 5.70 -2.96
N TYR A 234 33.44 5.97 -3.11
CA TYR A 234 32.55 5.03 -3.80
C TYR A 234 32.92 4.88 -5.28
N VAL A 235 33.50 5.93 -5.87
CA VAL A 235 33.81 5.99 -7.30
C VAL A 235 34.92 5.00 -7.67
N ASP A 236 35.89 4.79 -6.78
CA ASP A 236 37.01 3.87 -6.97
C ASP A 236 36.56 2.40 -7.06
N ASP A 237 35.40 2.09 -6.44
CA ASP A 237 34.85 0.73 -6.33
C ASP A 237 33.70 0.45 -7.31
N LEU A 238 33.24 1.46 -8.07
CA LEU A 238 32.26 1.29 -9.15
C LEU A 238 32.61 0.22 -10.20
N PRO A 239 33.88 0.04 -10.65
CA PRO A 239 34.16 -0.98 -11.66
C PRO A 239 33.96 -2.41 -11.14
N LYS A 240 33.77 -2.59 -9.83
CA LYS A 240 33.47 -3.90 -9.22
C LYS A 240 31.97 -4.25 -9.27
N VAL A 241 31.11 -3.28 -9.60
CA VAL A 241 29.64 -3.43 -9.61
C VAL A 241 28.98 -3.10 -10.94
N LEU A 242 29.62 -2.31 -11.80
CA LEU A 242 29.06 -1.96 -13.11
C LEU A 242 29.25 -3.10 -14.12
N ASP A 243 28.19 -3.40 -14.88
CA ASP A 243 28.23 -4.30 -16.05
C ASP A 243 28.09 -3.46 -17.33
N GLU A 244 29.15 -3.42 -18.13
CA GLU A 244 29.23 -2.66 -19.38
C GLU A 244 28.21 -3.11 -20.44
N ASN A 245 27.63 -4.30 -20.30
CA ASN A 245 26.63 -4.83 -21.23
C ASN A 245 25.19 -4.46 -20.86
N GLU A 246 24.97 -3.84 -19.69
CA GLU A 246 23.66 -3.45 -19.20
C GLU A 246 23.43 -1.94 -19.30
N LYS A 247 22.16 -1.54 -19.45
CA LYS A 247 21.78 -0.12 -19.34
C LYS A 247 21.73 0.26 -17.88
N THR A 248 22.73 1.01 -17.42
CA THR A 248 22.85 1.41 -16.01
C THR A 248 22.51 2.89 -15.82
N ILE A 249 21.71 3.19 -14.80
CA ILE A 249 21.49 4.55 -14.29
C ILE A 249 22.31 4.69 -13.01
N ILE A 250 23.25 5.62 -12.98
CA ILE A 250 24.10 5.89 -11.81
C ILE A 250 23.60 7.16 -11.13
N HIS A 251 23.21 7.05 -9.86
CA HIS A 251 22.89 8.21 -9.04
C HIS A 251 24.10 8.69 -8.26
N ILE A 252 24.60 9.87 -8.62
CA ILE A 252 25.72 10.53 -7.94
C ILE A 252 25.19 11.28 -6.71
N PRO A 253 25.75 11.06 -5.50
CA PRO A 253 25.33 11.72 -4.28
C PRO A 253 25.46 13.26 -4.39
N ASN A 254 24.64 13.96 -3.60
CA ASN A 254 24.68 15.42 -3.55
C ASN A 254 26.07 15.93 -3.12
N VAL A 255 26.51 17.07 -3.66
CA VAL A 255 27.83 17.67 -3.33
C VAL A 255 28.03 17.91 -1.83
N ASN A 256 26.94 18.14 -1.08
CA ASN A 256 26.94 18.33 0.37
C ASN A 256 26.88 17.02 1.18
N SER A 257 26.77 15.87 0.53
CA SER A 257 26.80 14.55 1.19
C SER A 257 28.22 14.26 1.69
N ARG A 258 28.33 13.53 2.79
CA ARG A 258 29.63 13.12 3.35
C ARG A 258 30.42 12.22 2.38
N GLU A 259 29.70 11.50 1.52
CA GLU A 259 30.20 10.54 0.55
C GLU A 259 30.63 11.19 -0.77
N SER A 260 30.36 12.48 -0.97
CA SER A 260 30.73 13.23 -2.16
C SER A 260 32.16 13.76 -2.04
N THR A 261 32.86 13.83 -3.18
CA THR A 261 34.18 14.46 -3.33
C THR A 261 34.10 16.00 -3.38
N GLN A 262 32.89 16.56 -3.33
CA GLN A 262 32.54 17.98 -3.47
C GLN A 262 32.79 18.58 -4.86
N ASP A 263 33.23 17.77 -5.83
CA ASP A 263 33.46 18.17 -7.23
C ASP A 263 32.71 17.22 -8.18
N LYS A 264 31.43 17.53 -8.44
CA LYS A 264 30.52 16.69 -9.24
C LYS A 264 31.03 16.46 -10.66
N HIS A 265 31.75 17.41 -11.25
CA HIS A 265 32.28 17.25 -12.60
C HIS A 265 33.42 16.24 -12.64
N LYS A 266 34.34 16.31 -11.68
CA LYS A 266 35.40 15.31 -11.56
C LYS A 266 34.87 13.93 -11.21
N GLU A 267 33.81 13.82 -10.41
CA GLU A 267 33.18 12.51 -10.17
C GLU A 267 32.64 11.91 -11.45
N VAL A 268 31.90 12.69 -12.25
CA VAL A 268 31.37 12.21 -13.53
C VAL A 268 32.49 11.81 -14.48
N GLU A 269 33.53 12.64 -14.61
CA GLU A 269 34.71 12.32 -15.42
C GLU A 269 35.36 11.02 -14.96
N HIS A 270 35.56 10.84 -13.65
CA HIS A 270 36.17 9.64 -13.10
C HIS A 270 35.31 8.37 -13.32
N ILE A 271 33.98 8.49 -13.22
CA ILE A 271 33.04 7.40 -13.54
C ILE A 271 33.14 7.03 -15.02
N LEU A 272 33.18 8.01 -15.91
CA LEU A 272 33.28 7.79 -17.35
C LEU A 272 34.62 7.14 -17.72
N GLU A 273 35.73 7.63 -17.16
CA GLU A 273 37.07 7.06 -17.35
C GLU A 273 37.15 5.60 -16.87
N THR A 274 36.44 5.28 -15.78
CA THR A 274 36.35 3.92 -15.25
C THR A 274 35.63 2.97 -16.22
N LEU A 275 34.67 3.46 -16.99
CA LEU A 275 33.92 2.69 -17.99
C LEU A 275 34.65 2.57 -19.34
N GLY A 276 35.70 3.37 -19.57
CA GLY A 276 36.56 3.28 -20.74
C GLY A 276 36.90 4.62 -21.38
N GLU A 277 37.46 4.56 -22.58
CA GLU A 277 37.88 5.76 -23.31
C GLU A 277 36.71 6.40 -24.07
N TRP A 278 36.45 7.68 -23.78
CA TRP A 278 35.44 8.47 -24.47
C TRP A 278 35.74 8.60 -25.97
N GLN A 279 34.88 8.05 -26.83
CA GLN A 279 35.06 8.05 -28.28
C GLN A 279 34.59 9.35 -28.99
N GLY A 280 34.37 10.43 -28.24
CA GLY A 280 34.12 11.76 -28.83
C GLY A 280 32.71 11.98 -29.40
N ILE A 281 31.72 11.19 -28.98
CA ILE A 281 30.31 11.57 -29.17
C ILE A 281 30.06 12.83 -28.31
N GLU A 282 29.17 13.73 -28.70
CA GLU A 282 28.81 14.86 -27.84
C GLU A 282 27.94 14.34 -26.68
N CYS A 283 28.43 14.43 -25.45
CA CYS A 283 27.61 14.13 -24.27
C CYS A 283 26.40 15.05 -24.30
N SER A 284 25.18 14.48 -24.37
CA SER A 284 23.94 15.23 -24.20
C SER A 284 23.79 15.61 -22.71
N MET A 285 24.63 16.55 -22.27
CA MET A 285 24.54 17.15 -20.96
C MET A 285 23.59 18.33 -21.03
N SER A 286 22.62 18.36 -20.12
CA SER A 286 21.81 19.55 -19.85
C SER A 286 22.75 20.75 -19.62
N ARG A 287 22.42 21.94 -20.15
CA ARG A 287 23.25 23.16 -19.95
C ARG A 287 23.53 23.38 -18.45
N THR A 288 24.69 23.95 -18.12
CA THR A 288 25.00 24.41 -16.76
C THR A 288 23.88 25.33 -16.25
N GLY A 289 23.24 24.96 -15.12
CA GLY A 289 22.07 25.67 -14.59
C GLY A 289 20.70 25.20 -15.13
N CYS A 290 20.66 24.20 -16.01
CA CYS A 290 19.43 23.52 -16.38
C CYS A 290 19.10 22.48 -15.31
N CYS A 291 18.50 22.96 -14.22
CA CYS A 291 18.18 22.12 -13.08
C CYS A 291 17.19 20.99 -13.40
N TYR A 292 16.45 21.05 -14.51
CA TYR A 292 15.35 20.12 -14.79
C TYR A 292 15.75 18.64 -14.88
N ASP A 293 16.92 18.32 -15.47
CA ASP A 293 17.32 16.92 -15.69
C ASP A 293 17.78 16.23 -14.40
N ASN A 294 18.45 16.97 -13.49
CA ASN A 294 18.81 16.46 -12.17
C ASN A 294 17.75 16.75 -11.09
N ALA A 295 16.87 17.74 -11.27
CA ALA A 295 15.92 18.18 -10.25
C ALA A 295 14.92 17.10 -9.90
N VAL A 296 14.53 16.25 -10.85
CA VAL A 296 13.60 15.14 -10.56
C VAL A 296 14.25 14.13 -9.61
N MET A 297 15.48 13.71 -9.91
CA MET A 297 16.24 12.77 -9.09
C MET A 297 16.68 13.39 -7.75
N GLU A 298 17.18 14.62 -7.77
CA GLU A 298 17.58 15.35 -6.56
C GLU A 298 16.38 15.63 -5.66
N ARG A 299 15.22 15.97 -6.22
CA ARG A 299 13.99 16.14 -5.44
C ARG A 299 13.50 14.82 -4.89
N PHE A 300 13.56 13.73 -5.66
CA PHE A 300 13.25 12.38 -5.19
C PHE A 300 14.12 12.00 -3.98
N PHE A 301 15.45 12.03 -4.14
CA PHE A 301 16.37 11.60 -3.08
C PHE A 301 16.39 12.57 -1.90
N TRP A 302 16.23 13.89 -2.13
CA TRP A 302 16.09 14.85 -1.05
C TRP A 302 14.86 14.53 -0.20
N SER A 303 13.72 14.28 -0.84
CA SER A 303 12.49 13.95 -0.16
C SER A 303 12.52 12.58 0.52
N LEU A 304 13.11 11.55 -0.10
CA LEU A 304 13.35 10.26 0.53
C LEU A 304 14.18 10.45 1.81
N LYS A 305 15.30 11.18 1.69
CA LYS A 305 16.21 11.38 2.81
C LYS A 305 15.62 12.23 3.92
N HIS A 306 14.98 13.35 3.60
CA HIS A 306 14.58 14.37 4.58
C HIS A 306 13.20 14.15 5.15
N GLU A 307 12.30 13.54 4.38
CA GLU A 307 10.90 13.39 4.76
C GLU A 307 10.59 11.98 5.24
N TRP A 308 11.40 10.99 4.86
CA TRP A 308 11.20 9.60 5.23
C TRP A 308 12.35 9.08 6.10
N THR A 309 13.52 8.84 5.52
CA THR A 309 14.58 8.11 6.22
C THR A 309 15.26 8.90 7.34
N LYS A 310 15.08 10.23 7.42
CA LYS A 310 15.66 11.07 8.49
C LYS A 310 15.06 10.79 9.87
N PHE A 311 13.81 10.34 9.91
CA PHE A 311 13.08 10.09 11.16
C PHE A 311 13.02 8.59 11.51
N GLU A 312 13.65 7.75 10.69
CA GLU A 312 13.64 6.31 10.82
C GLU A 312 15.00 5.83 11.34
N THR A 313 14.97 4.84 12.23
CA THR A 313 16.15 4.10 12.67
C THR A 313 16.02 2.66 12.22
N PHE A 314 16.88 2.23 11.30
CA PHE A 314 16.80 0.89 10.74
C PHE A 314 17.53 -0.12 11.64
N ALA A 315 16.87 -1.22 11.96
CA ALA A 315 17.44 -2.28 12.78
C ALA A 315 18.55 -3.03 12.02
N ASP A 316 18.36 -3.22 10.72
CA ASP A 316 19.32 -3.84 9.81
C ASP A 316 19.20 -3.27 8.39
N LEU A 317 20.08 -3.76 7.51
CA LEU A 317 20.15 -3.34 6.12
C LEU A 317 18.84 -3.60 5.35
N ARG A 318 18.14 -4.66 5.70
CA ARG A 318 16.92 -5.13 5.04
C ARG A 318 15.71 -4.29 5.43
N ASP A 319 15.67 -3.85 6.68
CA ASP A 319 14.69 -2.87 7.17
C ASP A 319 14.80 -1.53 6.41
N ALA A 320 16.04 -1.12 6.12
CA ALA A 320 16.29 0.05 5.27
C ALA A 320 15.79 -0.16 3.81
N GLU A 321 15.98 -1.36 3.22
CA GLU A 321 15.44 -1.68 1.88
C GLU A 321 13.92 -1.52 1.84
N LEU A 322 13.24 -2.10 2.84
CA LEU A 322 11.79 -2.11 2.90
C LEU A 322 11.24 -0.71 3.07
N SER A 323 11.85 0.09 3.94
CA SER A 323 11.42 1.47 4.19
C SER A 323 11.60 2.34 2.94
N VAL A 324 12.73 2.21 2.23
CA VAL A 324 12.96 2.93 0.97
C VAL A 324 11.97 2.48 -0.11
N PHE A 325 11.69 1.19 -0.21
CA PHE A 325 10.70 0.67 -1.16
C PHE A 325 9.28 1.14 -0.84
N GLN A 326 8.89 1.10 0.44
CA GLN A 326 7.59 1.56 0.91
C GLN A 326 7.40 3.06 0.63
N TYR A 327 8.46 3.86 0.83
CA TYR A 327 8.47 5.25 0.41
C TYR A 327 8.19 5.41 -1.07
N ILE A 328 8.85 4.64 -1.94
CA ILE A 328 8.69 4.74 -3.40
C ILE A 328 7.27 4.36 -3.83
N GLU A 329 6.83 3.16 -3.47
CA GLU A 329 5.61 2.57 -4.01
C GLU A 329 4.32 3.04 -3.35
N THR A 330 4.38 3.34 -2.05
CA THR A 330 3.18 3.60 -1.24
C THR A 330 2.97 5.08 -0.96
N PHE A 331 4.04 5.88 -1.05
CA PHE A 331 3.98 7.31 -0.80
C PHE A 331 4.35 8.14 -2.02
N TYR A 332 5.56 7.99 -2.57
CA TYR A 332 6.09 8.83 -3.65
C TYR A 332 5.27 8.67 -4.94
N ASN A 333 5.05 7.44 -5.40
CA ASN A 333 4.34 7.21 -6.67
C ASN A 333 2.81 7.37 -6.54
N SER A 334 2.25 7.04 -5.38
CA SER A 334 0.80 6.87 -5.20
C SER A 334 0.10 7.98 -4.41
N ALA A 335 0.80 8.72 -3.56
CA ALA A 335 0.18 9.69 -2.63
C ALA A 335 0.80 11.10 -2.70
N ARG A 336 2.06 11.21 -3.10
CA ARG A 336 2.78 12.48 -3.14
C ARG A 336 2.35 13.29 -4.36
N ILE A 337 1.78 14.46 -4.13
CA ILE A 337 1.41 15.39 -5.19
C ILE A 337 2.61 16.22 -5.64
N HIS A 338 2.83 16.30 -6.95
CA HIS A 338 3.90 17.08 -7.54
C HIS A 338 3.31 18.26 -8.29
N GLN A 339 3.70 19.48 -7.90
CA GLN A 339 3.28 20.71 -8.59
C GLN A 339 3.64 20.67 -10.08
N THR A 340 4.80 20.09 -10.41
CA THR A 340 5.30 19.91 -11.78
C THR A 340 4.46 18.96 -12.62
N LEU A 341 3.69 18.06 -11.99
CA LEU A 341 2.76 17.14 -12.66
C LEU A 341 1.33 17.69 -12.71
N GLY A 342 1.15 19.00 -12.48
CA GLY A 342 -0.17 19.62 -12.39
C GLY A 342 -0.91 19.26 -11.10
N TYR A 343 -0.17 19.16 -9.99
CA TYR A 343 -0.69 18.78 -8.66
C TYR A 343 -1.27 17.35 -8.62
N LYS A 344 -0.66 16.45 -9.39
CA LYS A 344 -1.01 15.03 -9.46
C LYS A 344 0.09 14.17 -8.87
N THR A 345 -0.23 12.94 -8.52
CA THR A 345 0.77 11.92 -8.19
C THR A 345 1.43 11.38 -9.46
N PRO A 346 2.64 10.79 -9.36
CA PRO A 346 3.29 10.16 -10.51
C PRO A 346 2.40 9.11 -11.20
N ASN A 347 1.70 8.28 -10.44
CA ASN A 347 0.78 7.29 -10.99
C ASN A 347 -0.41 7.93 -11.72
N GLU A 348 -1.04 8.93 -11.13
CA GLU A 348 -2.16 9.65 -11.78
C GLU A 348 -1.74 10.32 -13.09
N PHE A 349 -0.52 10.85 -13.14
CA PHE A 349 0.02 11.47 -14.34
C PHE A 349 0.29 10.44 -15.43
N GLU A 350 0.93 9.33 -15.11
CA GLU A 350 1.19 8.21 -16.03
C GLU A 350 -0.10 7.59 -16.59
N ASP A 351 -1.12 7.39 -15.76
CA ASP A 351 -2.41 6.83 -16.19
C ASP A 351 -3.13 7.74 -17.19
N LEU A 352 -3.14 9.05 -16.93
CA LEU A 352 -3.68 10.05 -17.87
C LEU A 352 -2.89 10.09 -19.18
N HIS A 353 -1.56 9.97 -19.10
CA HIS A 353 -0.70 9.95 -20.29
C HIS A 353 -0.94 8.70 -21.14
N ARG A 354 -1.13 7.53 -20.50
CA ARG A 354 -1.43 6.26 -21.16
C ARG A 354 -2.78 6.29 -21.87
N MET A 355 -3.81 6.89 -21.25
CA MET A 355 -5.12 7.07 -21.88
C MET A 355 -5.06 7.95 -23.14
N ASN A 356 -4.26 9.02 -23.11
CA ASN A 356 -4.08 9.93 -24.24
C ASN A 356 -3.24 9.35 -25.41
N LEU A 357 -2.43 8.33 -25.17
CA LEU A 357 -1.65 7.63 -26.20
C LEU A 357 -2.43 6.49 -26.87
N SER A 358 -3.51 6.03 -26.25
CA SER A 358 -4.41 4.98 -26.77
C SER A 358 -5.60 5.49 -27.58
N SER A 359 -5.76 6.82 -27.67
CA SER A 359 -6.70 7.55 -28.51
C SER A 359 -6.01 8.08 -29.77
#